data_AF-A0A2I0NHE7-F1
#
_entry.id   AF-A0A2I0NHE7-F1
#
_cell.length_a   1.000
_cell.length_b   1.000
_cell.length_c   1.000
_cell.angle_alpha   90.00
_cell.angle_beta   90.00
_cell.angle_gamma   90.00
#
_symmetry.space_group_name_H-M   'P 1'
#
loop_
_entity.id
_entity.type
_entity.pdbx_description
1 polymer ?
#
loop_
_entity_poly.entity_id
_entity_poly.type
_entity_poly.pdbx_seq_one_letter_code
_entity_poly.pdbx_strand_id
1 'polypeptide(L)'
;MEDEIDSVPQQPGSCQTRTPYEHRQMFKTLENPVRRDIIKFIGVQGRTKNEIMEKLALSGEQVKFQLDFLVEMCYAQVDGDTCRLNDKGLGLLKGIK
;
A
#
# COMPACT_ATOMS: atom_id res chain seq x y z
N MET A 1 23.98 -40.67 0.16
CA MET A 1 24.86 -39.55 0.53
C MET A 1 24.86 -38.64 -0.68
N GLU A 2 23.75 -37.95 -0.89
CA GLU A 2 23.30 -36.71 -0.21
C GLU A 2 23.60 -35.55 -1.15
N ASP A 3 22.49 -35.04 -1.66
CA ASP A 3 22.30 -34.07 -2.74
C ASP A 3 22.99 -32.72 -2.48
N GLU A 4 23.84 -32.28 -3.41
CA GLU A 4 24.18 -30.86 -3.56
C GLU A 4 23.16 -30.19 -4.48
N ILE A 5 22.00 -29.84 -3.91
CA ILE A 5 21.12 -28.83 -4.52
C ILE A 5 21.67 -27.45 -4.16
N ASP A 6 22.36 -26.84 -5.12
CA ASP A 6 22.78 -25.44 -5.06
C ASP A 6 21.55 -24.57 -4.77
N SER A 7 21.50 -24.09 -3.54
CA SER A 7 20.36 -23.33 -3.01
C SER A 7 20.39 -21.95 -3.65
N VAL A 8 19.66 -21.83 -4.77
CA VAL A 8 19.30 -20.54 -5.38
C VAL A 8 18.89 -19.60 -4.24
N PRO A 9 19.52 -18.43 -4.06
CA PRO A 9 19.07 -17.46 -3.08
C PRO A 9 17.61 -17.14 -3.41
N GLN A 10 16.68 -17.59 -2.58
CA GLN A 10 15.30 -17.19 -2.70
C GLN A 10 15.30 -15.67 -2.57
N GLN A 11 15.02 -14.98 -3.68
CA GLN A 11 14.75 -13.57 -3.63
C GLN A 11 13.67 -13.39 -2.56
N PRO A 12 13.92 -12.59 -1.50
CA PRO A 12 12.88 -12.34 -0.53
C PRO A 12 11.73 -11.72 -1.33
N GLY A 13 10.60 -12.43 -1.38
CA GLY A 13 9.36 -11.86 -1.91
C GLY A 13 9.20 -10.49 -1.25
N SER A 14 8.82 -9.48 -2.05
CA SER A 14 8.80 -8.03 -1.72
C SER A 14 8.08 -7.62 -0.42
N CYS A 15 7.60 -8.59 0.34
CA CYS A 15 6.71 -8.45 1.48
C CYS A 15 7.30 -8.87 2.84
N GLN A 16 8.53 -9.40 2.97
CA GLN A 16 9.01 -9.92 4.26
C GLN A 16 10.33 -9.30 4.76
N THR A 17 10.23 -8.22 5.53
CA THR A 17 10.94 -7.92 6.81
C THR A 17 10.86 -6.41 7.14
N ARG A 18 10.39 -6.06 8.36
CA ARG A 18 10.30 -4.67 8.86
C ARG A 18 11.66 -4.09 9.20
N THR A 19 12.39 -3.72 8.16
CA THR A 19 13.68 -3.02 8.29
C THR A 19 13.45 -1.58 8.80
N PRO A 20 14.48 -0.92 9.37
CA PRO A 20 14.42 0.51 9.68
C PRO A 20 14.01 1.38 8.48
N TYR A 21 14.30 0.91 7.27
CA TYR A 21 13.85 1.52 6.02
C TYR A 21 12.32 1.42 5.84
N GLU A 22 11.71 0.25 6.05
CA GLU A 22 10.24 0.10 6.01
C GLU A 22 9.54 0.98 7.04
N HIS A 23 10.12 1.13 8.25
CA HIS A 23 9.59 2.06 9.25
C HIS A 23 9.60 3.50 8.75
N ARG A 24 10.69 3.96 8.16
CA ARG A 24 10.79 5.32 7.59
C ARG A 24 9.77 5.53 6.46
N GLN A 25 9.59 4.52 5.61
CA GLN A 25 8.60 4.55 4.53
C GLN A 25 7.16 4.62 5.05
N MET A 26 6.85 3.88 6.11
CA MET A 26 5.55 3.95 6.79
C MET A 26 5.27 5.37 7.30
N PHE A 27 6.23 5.99 8.02
CA PHE A 27 6.07 7.35 8.50
C PHE A 27 5.85 8.34 7.35
N LYS A 28 6.70 8.29 6.31
CA LYS A 28 6.53 9.14 5.11
C LYS A 28 5.19 8.94 4.42
N THR A 29 4.67 7.72 4.43
CA THR A 29 3.34 7.41 3.88
C THR A 29 2.26 8.11 4.69
N LEU A 30 2.34 8.02 6.02
CA LEU A 30 1.36 8.57 6.95
C LEU A 30 1.50 10.08 7.20
N GLU A 31 2.58 10.74 6.80
CA GLU A 31 2.72 12.21 6.94
C GLU A 31 1.70 12.98 6.09
N ASN A 32 1.31 12.44 4.94
CA ASN A 32 0.36 13.10 4.03
C ASN A 32 -1.10 12.91 4.49
N PRO A 33 -1.86 13.98 4.82
CA PRO A 33 -3.24 13.88 5.31
C PRO A 33 -4.20 13.26 4.30
N VAL A 34 -4.12 13.69 3.03
CA VAL A 34 -4.97 13.18 1.94
C VAL A 34 -4.76 11.68 1.77
N ARG A 35 -3.51 11.23 1.87
CA ARG A 35 -3.20 9.80 1.77
C ARG A 35 -3.77 9.01 2.95
N ARG A 36 -3.72 9.55 4.17
CA ARG A 36 -4.37 8.91 5.33
C ARG A 36 -5.87 8.77 5.11
N ASP A 37 -6.53 9.80 4.59
CA ASP A 37 -7.97 9.77 4.32
C ASP A 37 -8.33 8.76 3.24
N ILE A 38 -7.51 8.66 2.19
CA ILE A 38 -7.63 7.63 1.15
C ILE A 38 -7.46 6.23 1.75
N ILE A 39 -6.41 5.99 2.55
CA ILE A 39 -6.16 4.69 3.21
C ILE A 39 -7.35 4.32 4.12
N LYS A 40 -7.84 5.26 4.94
CA LYS A 40 -9.02 5.07 5.81
C LYS A 40 -10.24 4.66 4.99
N PHE A 41 -10.47 5.33 3.86
CA PHE A 41 -11.67 5.11 3.05
C PHE A 41 -11.64 3.81 2.24
N ILE A 42 -10.46 3.44 1.70
CA ILE A 42 -10.27 2.15 1.02
C ILE A 42 -10.52 1.00 2.00
N GLY A 43 -9.86 1.03 3.16
CA GLY A 43 -10.00 0.03 4.21
C GLY A 43 -9.87 -1.42 3.70
N VAL A 44 -10.58 -2.35 4.35
CA VAL A 44 -10.60 -3.77 3.99
C VAL A 44 -11.45 -4.05 2.74
N GLN A 45 -12.47 -3.23 2.48
CA GLN A 45 -13.46 -3.49 1.43
C GLN A 45 -12.89 -3.24 0.03
N GLY A 46 -11.91 -2.34 -0.09
CA GLY A 46 -11.49 -1.79 -1.38
C GLY A 46 -12.47 -0.71 -1.86
N ARG A 47 -11.99 0.20 -2.70
CA ARG A 47 -12.81 1.28 -3.30
C ARG A 47 -12.40 1.54 -4.74
N THR A 48 -13.35 1.95 -5.56
CA THR A 48 -13.05 2.44 -6.91
C THR A 48 -12.46 3.84 -6.88
N LYS A 49 -11.77 4.23 -7.96
CA LYS A 49 -11.23 5.60 -8.07
C LYS A 49 -12.33 6.65 -7.97
N ASN A 50 -13.47 6.41 -8.61
CA ASN A 50 -14.60 7.32 -8.60
C ASN A 50 -15.19 7.47 -7.19
N GLU A 51 -15.36 6.37 -6.45
CA GLU A 51 -15.82 6.42 -5.05
C GLU A 51 -14.89 7.27 -4.17
N ILE A 52 -13.57 7.12 -4.35
CA ILE A 52 -12.57 7.88 -3.58
C ILE A 52 -12.64 9.38 -3.93
N MET A 53 -12.75 9.72 -5.23
CA MET A 53 -12.87 11.09 -5.71
C MET A 53 -14.11 11.77 -5.11
N GLU A 54 -15.26 11.13 -5.20
CA GLU A 54 -16.54 11.67 -4.71
C GLU A 54 -16.53 11.81 -3.19
N LYS A 55 -16.08 10.80 -2.45
CA LYS A 55 -16.12 10.82 -0.99
C LYS A 55 -15.20 11.87 -0.38
N LEU A 56 -14.01 12.06 -0.97
CA LEU A 56 -12.97 12.94 -0.43
C LEU A 56 -12.92 14.30 -1.14
N ALA A 57 -13.81 14.54 -2.11
CA ALA A 57 -13.85 15.75 -2.93
C ALA A 57 -12.48 16.08 -3.58
N LEU A 58 -11.82 15.04 -4.11
CA LEU A 58 -10.50 15.13 -4.74
C LEU A 58 -10.62 15.06 -6.26
N SER A 59 -9.73 15.75 -6.96
CA SER A 59 -9.61 15.61 -8.41
C SER A 59 -9.06 14.22 -8.78
N GLY A 60 -9.33 13.78 -10.02
CA GLY A 60 -8.81 12.50 -10.52
C GLY A 60 -7.28 12.43 -10.50
N GLU A 61 -6.61 13.55 -10.78
CA GLU A 61 -5.14 13.65 -10.69
C GLU A 61 -4.63 13.51 -9.26
N GLN A 62 -5.31 14.15 -8.29
CA GLN A 62 -4.96 14.03 -6.87
C GLN A 62 -5.12 12.58 -6.39
N VAL A 63 -6.25 11.93 -6.70
CA VAL A 63 -6.47 10.53 -6.34
C VAL A 63 -5.44 9.64 -7.02
N LYS A 64 -5.22 9.80 -8.33
CA LYS A 64 -4.24 9.02 -9.08
C LYS A 64 -2.84 9.15 -8.47
N PHE A 65 -2.39 10.36 -8.17
CA PHE A 65 -1.08 10.60 -7.58
C PHE A 65 -0.90 9.88 -6.22
N GLN A 66 -1.92 9.90 -5.36
CA GLN A 66 -1.83 9.21 -4.07
C GLN A 66 -1.92 7.69 -4.21
N LEU A 67 -2.75 7.18 -5.13
CA LEU A 67 -2.86 5.74 -5.39
C LEU A 67 -1.60 5.17 -6.03
N ASP A 68 -1.03 5.87 -7.02
CA ASP A 68 0.23 5.48 -7.67
C ASP A 68 1.34 5.37 -6.62
N PHE A 69 1.42 6.34 -5.68
CA PHE A 69 2.36 6.26 -4.56
C PHE A 69 2.12 5.03 -3.67
N LEU A 70 0.86 4.71 -3.32
CA LEU A 70 0.56 3.55 -2.47
C LEU A 70 0.90 2.23 -3.15
N VAL A 71 0.75 2.16 -4.47
CA VAL A 71 1.13 0.99 -5.27
C VAL A 71 2.65 0.88 -5.36
N GLU A 72 3.35 1.97 -5.68
CA GLU A 72 4.82 2.02 -5.75
C GLU A 72 5.47 1.59 -4.43
N MET A 73 4.88 2.00 -3.31
CA MET A 73 5.34 1.67 -1.97
C MET A 73 4.84 0.31 -1.46
N CYS A 74 4.21 -0.49 -2.32
CA CYS A 74 3.70 -1.83 -2.01
C CYS A 74 2.70 -1.87 -0.83
N TYR A 75 1.85 -0.85 -0.69
CA TYR A 75 0.75 -0.82 0.29
C TYR A 75 -0.62 -1.13 -0.33
N ALA A 76 -0.77 -0.91 -1.63
CA ALA A 76 -2.01 -1.13 -2.35
C ALA A 76 -1.76 -1.84 -3.69
N GLN A 77 -2.82 -2.42 -4.23
CA GLN A 77 -2.88 -2.97 -5.58
C GLN A 77 -4.15 -2.49 -6.27
N VAL A 78 -4.14 -2.50 -7.60
CA VAL A 78 -5.27 -2.09 -8.44
C VAL A 78 -5.75 -3.31 -9.20
N ASP A 79 -6.98 -3.72 -8.92
CA ASP A 79 -7.68 -4.83 -9.55
C ASP A 79 -8.80 -4.26 -10.42
N GLY A 80 -8.51 -4.03 -11.70
CA GLY A 80 -9.41 -3.32 -12.62
C GLY A 80 -9.54 -1.84 -12.24
N ASP A 81 -10.75 -1.42 -11.87
CA ASP A 81 -11.01 -0.06 -11.37
C ASP A 81 -11.02 0.03 -9.83
N THR A 82 -10.87 -1.10 -9.13
CA THR A 82 -10.89 -1.14 -7.67
C THR A 82 -9.48 -1.10 -7.11
N CYS A 83 -9.22 -0.19 -6.18
CA CYS A 83 -8.02 -0.18 -5.37
C CYS A 83 -8.25 -0.95 -4.05
N ARG A 84 -7.32 -1.84 -3.71
CA ARG A 84 -7.35 -2.65 -2.47
C ARG A 84 -6.04 -2.48 -1.70
N LEU A 85 -6.13 -2.38 -0.38
CA LEU A 85 -4.97 -2.45 0.49
C LEU A 85 -4.54 -3.91 0.67
N ASN A 86 -3.23 -4.16 0.65
CA ASN A 86 -2.68 -5.45 1.06
C ASN A 86 -2.43 -5.47 2.59
N ASP A 87 -1.88 -6.58 3.11
CA ASP A 87 -1.64 -6.72 4.55
C ASP A 87 -0.76 -5.59 5.14
N LYS A 88 0.23 -5.09 4.38
CA LYS A 88 1.05 -3.94 4.79
C LYS A 88 0.21 -2.67 4.85
N GLY A 89 -0.59 -2.40 3.81
CA GLY A 89 -1.48 -1.24 3.74
C GLY A 89 -2.54 -1.23 4.82
N LEU A 90 -3.14 -2.38 5.12
CA LEU A 90 -4.08 -2.54 6.24
C LEU A 90 -3.40 -2.32 7.59
N GLY A 91 -2.12 -2.70 7.70
CA GLY A 91 -1.29 -2.39 8.87
C GLY A 91 -1.18 -0.88 9.15
N LEU A 92 -1.23 -0.04 8.12
CA LEU A 92 -1.16 1.42 8.27
C LEU A 92 -2.34 1.98 9.06
N LEU A 93 -3.52 1.35 8.99
CA LEU A 93 -4.72 1.82 9.70
C LEU A 93 -4.50 1.90 11.21
N LYS A 94 -3.63 1.05 11.78
CA LYS A 94 -3.28 1.09 13.21
C LYS A 94 -2.52 2.36 13.61
N GLY A 95 -1.80 2.95 12.66
CA GLY A 95 -1.02 4.18 12.86
C GLY A 95 -1.82 5.45 12.60
N ILE A 96 -3.04 5.34 12.10
CA ILE A 96 -3.88 6.49 11.78
C ILE A 96 -4.87 6.73 12.92
N LYS A 97 -4.76 7.89 13.58
CA LYS A 97 -5.71 8.35 14.60
C LYS A 97 -6.88 9.12 13.97
#